data_AF-A0A1F4C542-F1
#
_entry.id   AF-A0A1F4C542-F1
#
_cell.length_a   1.000
_cell.length_b   1.000
_cell.length_c   1.000
_cell.angle_alpha   90.00
_cell.angle_beta   90.00
_cell.angle_gamma   90.00
#
_symmetry.space_group_name_H-M   'P 1'
#
loop_
_entity.id
_entity.type
_entity.pdbx_description
1 polymer ?
#
loop_
_entity_poly.entity_id
_entity_poly.type
_entity_poly.pdbx_seq_one_letter_code
_entity_poly.pdbx_strand_id
1 'polypeptide(L)'
;MISARKLVVAVAALAVAAGLAGCGETEQVIVYQQGKYQGKPDTRPWDNEPGANTTSKWTKGDKSSWESAIRSRSQSQNEYV
;
A
#
# COMPACT_ATOMS: atom_id res chain seq x y z
N MET A 1 41.58 -24.92 -9.41
CA MET A 1 40.81 -25.26 -8.19
C MET A 1 40.50 -23.98 -7.43
N ILE A 2 39.21 -23.66 -7.23
CA ILE A 2 38.80 -22.49 -6.45
C ILE A 2 38.90 -22.87 -4.97
N SER A 3 39.69 -22.12 -4.20
CA SER A 3 39.83 -22.33 -2.75
C SER A 3 38.52 -21.97 -2.04
N ALA A 4 38.18 -22.70 -0.97
CA ALA A 4 37.00 -22.44 -0.13
C ALA A 4 36.92 -20.97 0.34
N ARG A 5 38.07 -20.34 0.61
CA ARG A 5 38.12 -18.91 0.98
C ARG A 5 37.65 -17.98 -0.14
N LYS A 6 37.95 -18.31 -1.40
CA LYS A 6 37.49 -17.55 -2.57
C LYS A 6 35.98 -17.73 -2.80
N LEU A 7 35.46 -18.93 -2.52
CA LEU A 7 34.04 -19.23 -2.63
C LEU A 7 33.23 -18.46 -1.57
N VAL A 8 33.69 -18.42 -0.32
CA VAL A 8 33.04 -17.65 0.76
C VAL A 8 32.99 -16.16 0.46
N VAL A 9 34.08 -15.58 -0.05
CA VAL A 9 34.12 -14.16 -0.42
C VAL A 9 33.15 -13.86 -1.56
N ALA A 10 33.07 -14.74 -2.57
CA ALA A 10 32.13 -14.57 -3.68
C ALA A 10 30.66 -14.61 -3.21
N VAL A 11 30.31 -15.56 -2.33
CA VAL A 11 28.95 -15.66 -1.78
C VAL A 11 28.60 -14.44 -0.93
N ALA A 12 29.52 -13.97 -0.09
CA ALA A 12 29.30 -12.77 0.73
C ALA A 12 29.10 -11.52 -0.14
N ALA A 13 29.88 -11.35 -1.21
CA ALA A 13 29.73 -10.23 -2.14
C ALA A 13 28.37 -10.25 -2.85
N LEU A 14 27.91 -11.44 -3.27
CA LEU A 14 26.60 -11.59 -3.90
C LEU A 14 25.44 -11.28 -2.93
N ALA A 15 25.56 -11.70 -1.66
CA ALA A 15 24.56 -11.40 -0.65
C ALA A 15 24.44 -9.88 -0.37
N VAL A 16 25.58 -9.19 -0.30
CA VAL A 16 25.60 -7.72 -0.12
C VAL A 16 24.99 -7.02 -1.32
N ALA A 17 25.33 -7.43 -2.55
CA ALA A 17 24.74 -6.86 -3.76
C ALA A 17 23.22 -7.07 -3.83
N ALA A 18 22.73 -8.25 -3.44
CA ALA A 18 21.30 -8.54 -3.39
C ALA A 18 20.56 -7.72 -2.32
N GLY A 19 21.17 -7.48 -1.16
CA GLY A 19 20.59 -6.65 -0.09
C GLY A 19 20.43 -5.19 -0.49
N LEU A 20 21.35 -4.65 -1.31
CA LEU A 20 21.30 -3.28 -1.81
C LEU A 20 20.25 -3.08 -2.91
N ALA A 21 19.80 -4.14 -3.58
CA ALA A 21 18.78 -4.06 -4.62
C ALA A 21 17.41 -3.61 -4.09
N GLY A 22 17.16 -3.72 -2.78
CA GLY A 22 15.94 -3.22 -2.15
C GLY A 22 15.83 -1.70 -2.06
N CYS A 23 16.93 -0.96 -2.26
CA CYS A 23 16.93 0.51 -2.19
C CYS A 23 16.67 1.20 -3.55
N GLY A 24 16.50 0.43 -4.62
CA GLY A 24 16.33 0.96 -5.99
C GLY A 24 14.87 1.03 -6.47
N GLU A 25 13.89 1.00 -5.56
CA GLU A 25 12.48 1.10 -5.97
C GLU A 25 12.25 2.43 -6.71
N THR A 26 11.80 2.34 -7.96
CA THR A 26 11.40 3.53 -8.71
C THR A 26 10.22 4.18 -8.02
N GLU A 27 10.17 5.51 -8.03
CA GLU A 27 9.02 6.25 -7.54
C GLU A 27 7.72 5.66 -8.12
N GLN A 28 6.79 5.27 -7.26
CA GLN A 28 5.47 4.75 -7.64
C GLN A 28 4.58 5.90 -8.14
N VAL A 29 5.07 6.68 -9.09
CA VAL A 29 4.30 7.72 -9.77
C VAL A 29 3.38 7.06 -10.78
N ILE A 30 2.10 7.42 -10.70
CA ILE A 30 1.08 6.98 -11.66
C ILE A 30 1.44 7.57 -13.03
N VAL A 31 1.91 6.75 -13.96
CA VAL A 31 2.14 7.15 -15.35
C VAL A 31 0.82 7.08 -16.10
N TYR A 32 0.25 8.24 -16.40
CA TYR A 32 -1.01 8.31 -17.14
C TYR A 32 -0.84 7.85 -18.60
N GLN A 33 -1.28 6.62 -18.90
CA GLN A 33 -1.20 6.05 -20.24
C GLN A 33 -2.54 6.18 -20.97
N GLN A 34 -2.59 7.06 -21.97
CA GLN A 34 -3.79 7.33 -22.76
C GLN A 34 -4.35 6.03 -23.38
N GLY A 35 -5.65 5.78 -23.18
CA GLY A 35 -6.32 4.55 -23.66
C GLY A 35 -6.17 3.32 -22.75
N LYS A 36 -5.42 3.39 -21.65
CA LYS A 36 -5.41 2.34 -20.61
C LYS A 36 -6.25 2.75 -19.41
N TYR A 37 -6.76 1.77 -18.66
CA TYR A 37 -7.52 2.01 -17.42
C TYR A 37 -6.65 2.78 -16.41
N GLN A 38 -7.10 3.96 -16.01
CA GLN A 38 -6.38 4.89 -15.12
C GLN A 38 -6.81 4.76 -13.64
N GLY A 39 -7.44 3.64 -13.28
CA GLY A 39 -8.14 3.52 -12.02
C GLY A 39 -9.57 4.06 -12.09
N LYS A 40 -10.30 3.87 -10.99
CA LYS A 40 -11.65 4.41 -10.84
C LYS A 40 -11.51 5.92 -10.61
N PRO A 41 -12.34 6.78 -11.24
CA PRO A 41 -12.36 8.20 -10.92
C PRO A 41 -12.49 8.42 -9.42
N ASP A 42 -11.78 9.41 -8.89
CA ASP A 42 -11.91 9.79 -7.49
C ASP A 42 -13.36 10.20 -7.23
N THR A 43 -14.03 9.44 -6.37
CA THR A 43 -15.35 9.74 -5.86
C THR A 43 -15.27 9.92 -4.36
N ARG A 44 -16.26 10.59 -3.77
CA ARG A 44 -16.26 10.78 -2.31
C ARG A 44 -16.30 9.41 -1.63
N PRO A 45 -15.66 9.23 -0.47
CA PRO A 45 -15.55 7.91 0.17
C PRO A 45 -16.90 7.21 0.39
N TRP A 46 -17.95 7.97 0.75
CA TRP A 46 -19.30 7.46 0.97
C TRP A 46 -20.06 7.11 -0.31
N ASP A 47 -19.57 7.48 -1.50
CA ASP A 47 -20.20 7.11 -2.78
C ASP A 47 -19.90 5.66 -3.19
N ASN A 48 -18.96 4.99 -2.51
CA ASN A 48 -18.66 3.57 -2.73
C ASN A 48 -19.49 2.67 -1.81
N GLU A 49 -19.71 1.42 -2.24
CA GLU A 49 -20.34 0.42 -1.39
C GLU A 49 -19.45 0.07 -0.19
N PRO A 50 -20.05 -0.27 0.97
CA PRO A 50 -19.31 -0.89 2.06
C PRO A 50 -18.55 -2.11 1.56
N GLY A 51 -17.28 -2.22 1.95
CA GLY A 51 -16.47 -3.40 1.60
C GLY A 51 -17.15 -4.68 2.08
N ALA A 52 -17.21 -5.70 1.24
CA ALA A 52 -17.90 -6.96 1.56
C ALA A 52 -17.38 -7.64 2.85
N ASN A 53 -16.13 -7.36 3.23
CA ASN A 53 -15.45 -7.96 4.38
C ASN A 53 -15.27 -6.98 5.56
N THR A 54 -15.99 -5.85 5.59
CA THR A 54 -15.90 -4.91 6.71
C THR A 54 -17.02 -5.14 7.73
N THR A 55 -16.69 -4.98 9.02
CA THR A 55 -17.67 -4.93 10.10
C THR A 55 -18.40 -3.57 10.16
N SER A 56 -17.81 -2.53 9.56
CA SER A 56 -18.39 -1.19 9.47
C SER A 56 -19.52 -1.18 8.45
N LYS A 57 -20.76 -1.02 8.91
CA LYS A 57 -21.94 -0.90 8.03
C LYS A 57 -22.29 0.57 7.85
N TRP A 58 -22.14 1.10 6.64
CA TRP A 58 -22.67 2.42 6.25
C TRP A 58 -23.52 2.30 4.99
N THR A 59 -24.34 3.29 4.71
CA THR A 59 -25.16 3.30 3.49
C THR A 59 -24.44 4.06 2.38
N LYS A 60 -24.41 3.49 1.16
CA LYS A 60 -23.87 4.17 -0.02
C LYS A 60 -24.60 5.49 -0.25
N GLY A 61 -23.84 6.57 -0.43
CA GLY A 61 -24.34 7.93 -0.62
C GLY A 61 -24.57 8.70 0.68
N ASP A 62 -24.58 8.04 1.84
CA ASP A 62 -24.81 8.67 3.14
C ASP A 62 -23.49 9.04 3.82
N LYS A 63 -23.16 10.33 3.75
CA LYS A 63 -21.97 10.91 4.39
C LYS A 63 -22.00 10.74 5.92
N SER A 64 -23.15 10.94 6.57
CA SER A 64 -23.26 10.92 8.04
C SER A 64 -23.05 9.50 8.59
N SER A 65 -23.66 8.52 7.92
CA SER A 65 -23.48 7.11 8.22
C SER A 65 -22.02 6.69 8.06
N TRP A 66 -21.36 7.13 6.97
CA TRP A 66 -19.94 6.87 6.74
C TRP A 66 -19.04 7.50 7.81
N GLU A 67 -19.24 8.77 8.14
CA GLU A 67 -18.46 9.45 9.19
C GLU A 67 -18.60 8.77 10.55
N SER A 68 -19.82 8.36 10.91
CA SER A 68 -20.09 7.64 12.15
C SER A 68 -19.34 6.30 12.20
N ALA A 69 -19.32 5.57 11.09
CA ALA A 69 -18.56 4.32 10.96
C ALA A 69 -17.04 4.54 11.10
N ILE A 70 -16.50 5.61 10.51
CA ILE A 70 -15.08 5.97 10.66
C ILE A 70 -14.75 6.36 12.10
N ARG A 71 -15.57 7.19 12.75
CA ARG A 71 -15.38 7.57 14.17
C ARG A 71 -15.35 6.33 15.05
N SER A 72 -16.31 5.41 14.87
CA SER A 72 -16.33 4.14 15.60
C SER A 72 -15.09 3.29 15.35
N ARG A 73 -14.63 3.19 14.09
CA ARG A 73 -13.40 2.46 13.74
C ARG A 73 -12.15 3.06 14.36
N SER A 74 -12.06 4.39 14.40
CA SER A 74 -10.89 5.09 14.93
C SER A 74 -10.72 4.93 16.44
N GLN A 75 -11.76 4.57 17.19
CA GLN A 75 -11.70 4.36 18.65
C GLN A 75 -11.00 5.49 19.42
N SER A 76 -11.12 6.74 18.96
CA SER A 76 -10.40 7.91 19.52
C SER A 76 -8.87 7.82 19.46
N GLN A 77 -8.31 6.91 18.65
CA GLN A 77 -6.89 6.83 18.32
C GLN A 77 -6.58 7.89 17.25
N ASN A 78 -6.44 9.14 17.66
CA ASN A 78 -6.01 10.23 16.79
C ASN A 78 -4.91 11.06 17.48
N GLU A 79 -4.13 11.81 16.72
CA GLU A 79 -3.00 12.59 17.25
C GLU A 79 -3.41 13.90 17.95
N TYR A 80 -4.72 14.20 18.01
CA TYR A 80 -5.28 15.47 18.46
C TYR A 80 -6.09 15.37 19.76
N VAL A 81 -6.03 14.23 20.46
CA VAL A 81 -6.60 14.04 21.81
C VAL A 81 -5.64 14.45 22.91
#